data_AF-A0A524EVW2-F1
#
_entry.id   AF-A0A524EVW2-F1
#
_cell.length_a   1.000
_cell.length_b   1.000
_cell.length_c   1.000
_cell.angle_alpha   90.00
_cell.angle_beta   90.00
_cell.angle_gamma   90.00
#
_symmetry.space_group_name_H-M   'P 1'
#
loop_
_entity.id
_entity.type
_entity.pdbx_description
1 polymer ?
#
loop_
_entity_poly.entity_id
_entity_poly.type
_entity_poly.pdbx_seq_one_letter_code
_entity_poly.pdbx_strand_id
1 'polypeptide(L)'
;MSKFKKNNSKSKKTIVKSKLDESFAYKTVFLTAILSGIFLIISFLFNSQLITIFMVENTIWFYIDIVIKVLVILLFFLFSIISIGNYKELSGKPLDYKLVFLLFILSLIQSYRNLWVFGFTFLGLLVIIAYFYFIQEN
;
A
#
# COMPACT_ATOMS: atom_id res chain seq x y z
N MET A 1 -25.08 56.58 -2.03
CA MET A 1 -25.16 55.11 -1.94
C MET A 1 -23.77 54.51 -2.11
N SER A 2 -23.18 53.98 -1.04
CA SER A 2 -21.84 53.41 -1.02
C SER A 2 -21.84 52.02 -1.68
N LYS A 3 -21.08 51.85 -2.76
CA LYS A 3 -20.85 50.57 -3.42
C LYS A 3 -19.92 49.72 -2.55
N PHE A 4 -20.48 48.82 -1.75
CA PHE A 4 -19.70 47.83 -0.99
C PHE A 4 -18.91 46.93 -1.95
N LYS A 5 -17.58 47.04 -1.89
CA LYS A 5 -16.63 46.23 -2.66
C LYS A 5 -16.56 44.84 -2.00
N LYS A 6 -17.13 43.83 -2.68
CA LYS A 6 -17.20 42.44 -2.21
C LYS A 6 -15.79 41.86 -2.04
N ASN A 7 -15.46 41.44 -0.82
CA ASN A 7 -14.18 40.86 -0.41
C ASN A 7 -13.91 39.52 -1.13
N ASN A 8 -13.28 39.56 -2.31
CA ASN A 8 -12.84 38.39 -3.08
C ASN A 8 -11.55 37.72 -2.54
N SER A 9 -10.98 38.19 -1.42
CA SER A 9 -9.69 37.69 -0.91
C SER A 9 -9.80 36.38 -0.10
N LYS A 10 -10.94 36.13 0.58
CA LYS A 10 -11.14 34.91 1.38
C LYS A 10 -11.35 33.66 0.51
N SER A 11 -12.01 33.80 -0.65
CA SER A 11 -12.22 32.69 -1.61
C SER A 11 -10.91 32.26 -2.30
N LYS A 12 -10.03 33.21 -2.65
CA LYS A 12 -8.73 32.88 -3.25
C LYS A 12 -7.82 32.09 -2.30
N LYS A 13 -7.78 32.42 -1.00
CA LYS A 13 -6.99 31.68 -0.01
C LYS A 13 -7.49 30.25 0.20
N THR A 14 -8.80 30.01 0.16
CA THR A 14 -9.39 28.66 0.28
C THR A 14 -9.09 27.81 -0.95
N ILE A 15 -9.17 28.39 -2.16
CA ILE A 15 -8.83 27.69 -3.42
C ILE A 15 -7.32 27.39 -3.50
N VAL A 16 -6.46 28.27 -3.01
CA VAL A 16 -5.01 28.02 -2.97
C VAL A 16 -4.67 26.93 -1.95
N LYS A 17 -5.33 26.92 -0.78
CA LYS A 17 -5.14 25.87 0.23
C LYS A 17 -5.63 24.51 -0.26
N SER A 18 -6.82 24.44 -0.88
CA SER A 18 -7.34 23.19 -1.47
C SER A 18 -6.43 22.64 -2.57
N LYS A 19 -5.88 23.51 -3.43
CA LYS A 19 -4.91 23.11 -4.47
C LYS A 19 -3.57 22.61 -3.89
N LEU A 20 -3.12 23.18 -2.78
CA LEU A 20 -1.91 22.73 -2.09
C LEU A 20 -2.11 21.35 -1.46
N ASP A 21 -3.26 21.14 -0.80
CA ASP A 21 -3.66 19.87 -0.18
C ASP A 21 -3.84 18.76 -1.24
N GLU A 22 -4.46 19.07 -2.38
CA GLU A 22 -4.53 18.16 -3.54
C GLU A 22 -3.12 17.80 -4.06
N SER A 23 -2.23 18.78 -4.24
CA SER A 23 -0.87 18.51 -4.74
C SER A 23 -0.07 17.62 -3.78
N PHE A 24 -0.28 17.77 -2.47
CA PHE A 24 0.38 16.97 -1.46
C PHE A 24 -0.18 15.54 -1.47
N ALA A 25 -1.50 15.38 -1.55
CA ALA A 25 -2.13 14.07 -1.67
C ALA A 25 -1.66 13.30 -2.92
N TYR A 26 -1.58 13.95 -4.08
CA TYR A 26 -1.03 13.32 -5.29
C TYR A 26 0.43 12.88 -5.13
N LYS A 27 1.27 13.67 -4.43
CA LYS A 27 2.65 13.27 -4.13
C LYS A 27 2.70 12.03 -3.24
N THR A 28 1.82 11.93 -2.25
CA THR A 28 1.76 10.74 -1.38
C THR A 28 1.31 9.49 -2.13
N VAL A 29 0.32 9.61 -3.02
CA VAL A 29 -0.12 8.52 -3.91
C VAL A 29 1.06 8.03 -4.75
N PHE A 30 1.80 8.95 -5.37
CA PHE A 30 2.93 8.62 -6.21
C PHE A 30 4.08 7.95 -5.44
N LEU A 31 4.42 8.48 -4.26
CA LEU A 31 5.48 7.92 -3.42
C LEU A 31 5.14 6.52 -2.93
N THR A 32 3.91 6.30 -2.48
CA THR A 32 3.45 4.97 -2.03
C THR A 32 3.33 3.98 -3.18
N ALA A 33 2.95 4.44 -4.39
CA ALA A 33 2.96 3.60 -5.59
C ALA A 33 4.38 3.15 -5.98
N ILE A 34 5.35 4.06 -5.96
CA ILE A 34 6.76 3.71 -6.22
C ILE A 34 7.25 2.71 -5.18
N LEU A 35 6.96 2.96 -3.90
CA LEU A 35 7.40 2.11 -2.82
C LEU A 35 6.81 0.69 -2.95
N SER A 36 5.51 0.59 -3.25
CA SER A 36 4.85 -0.68 -3.59
C SER A 36 5.57 -1.38 -4.75
N GLY A 37 5.86 -0.67 -5.85
CA GLY A 37 6.57 -1.23 -6.99
C GLY A 37 7.96 -1.79 -6.63
N ILE A 38 8.71 -1.09 -5.78
CA ILE A 38 10.02 -1.56 -5.29
C ILE A 38 9.85 -2.85 -4.46
N PHE A 39 8.89 -2.88 -3.52
CA PHE A 39 8.64 -4.08 -2.71
C PHE A 39 8.18 -5.27 -3.55
N LEU A 40 7.38 -5.03 -4.60
CA LEU A 40 6.97 -6.06 -5.54
C LEU A 40 8.19 -6.70 -6.24
N ILE A 41 9.10 -5.88 -6.75
CA ILE A 41 10.32 -6.34 -7.43
C ILE A 41 11.20 -7.13 -6.46
N ILE A 42 11.44 -6.61 -5.26
CA ILE A 42 12.22 -7.28 -4.22
C ILE A 42 11.60 -8.63 -3.86
N SER A 43 10.27 -8.67 -3.70
CA SER A 43 9.53 -9.89 -3.40
C SER A 43 9.71 -10.96 -4.47
N PHE A 44 9.63 -10.58 -5.76
CA PHE A 44 9.86 -11.50 -6.85
C PHE A 44 11.29 -12.04 -6.86
N LEU A 45 12.30 -11.19 -6.61
CA LEU A 45 13.70 -11.63 -6.56
C LEU A 45 13.95 -12.65 -5.44
N PHE A 46 13.42 -12.42 -4.25
CA PHE A 46 13.61 -13.30 -3.10
C PHE A 46 12.79 -14.59 -3.17
N ASN A 47 11.53 -14.53 -3.62
CA ASN A 47 10.67 -15.71 -3.66
C ASN A 47 10.87 -16.56 -4.92
N SER A 48 11.38 -15.98 -6.02
CA SER A 48 11.76 -16.75 -7.22
C SER A 48 13.09 -17.52 -7.04
N GLN A 49 13.72 -17.44 -5.85
CA GLN A 49 15.04 -18.02 -5.59
C GLN A 49 16.12 -17.53 -6.57
N LEU A 50 15.92 -16.38 -7.23
CA LEU A 50 16.93 -15.76 -8.08
C LEU A 50 18.10 -15.23 -7.23
N ILE A 51 17.81 -14.88 -5.98
CA ILE A 51 18.80 -14.46 -4.98
C ILE A 51 18.58 -15.30 -3.71
N THR A 52 19.54 -16.15 -3.39
CA THR A 52 19.61 -16.83 -2.09
C THR A 52 20.45 -15.98 -1.14
N ILE A 53 19.79 -15.25 -0.22
CA ILE A 53 20.48 -14.34 0.71
C ILE A 53 21.30 -15.12 1.75
N PHE A 54 20.81 -16.29 2.17
CA PHE A 54 21.46 -17.13 3.17
C PHE A 54 21.66 -18.54 2.61
N MET A 55 22.91 -19.01 2.58
CA MET A 55 23.20 -20.44 2.41
C MET A 55 22.81 -21.12 3.73
N VAL A 56 21.69 -21.83 3.72
CA VAL A 56 21.00 -22.30 4.93
C VAL A 56 21.67 -23.58 5.46
N GLU A 57 22.66 -23.43 6.32
CA GLU A 57 23.14 -24.52 7.19
C GLU A 57 22.67 -24.37 8.65
N ASN A 58 22.14 -23.20 9.02
CA ASN A 58 21.74 -22.89 10.39
C ASN A 58 20.26 -22.50 10.48
N THR A 59 19.53 -23.17 11.38
CA THR A 59 18.09 -23.05 11.62
C THR A 59 17.63 -21.62 11.91
N ILE A 60 18.46 -20.80 12.56
CA ILE A 60 18.10 -19.39 12.87
C ILE A 60 17.98 -18.56 11.59
N TRP A 61 18.91 -18.71 10.65
CA TRP A 61 18.91 -17.96 9.39
C TRP A 61 17.73 -18.35 8.49
N PHE A 62 17.27 -19.60 8.58
CA PHE A 62 16.06 -20.06 7.89
C PHE A 62 14.81 -19.28 8.34
N TYR A 63 14.60 -19.11 9.64
CA TYR A 63 13.45 -18.37 10.15
C TYR A 63 13.53 -16.88 9.80
N ILE A 64 14.72 -16.28 9.86
CA ILE A 64 14.93 -14.89 9.47
C ILE A 64 14.59 -14.68 7.99
N ASP A 65 15.02 -15.58 7.10
CA ASP A 65 14.69 -15.53 5.67
C ASP A 65 13.17 -15.56 5.42
N ILE A 66 12.44 -16.44 6.13
CA ILE A 66 10.98 -16.50 6.07
C ILE A 66 10.38 -15.17 6.51
N VAL A 67 10.79 -14.63 7.65
CA VAL A 67 10.26 -13.37 8.20
C VAL A 67 10.48 -12.21 7.22
N ILE A 68 11.68 -12.09 6.65
CA ILE A 68 11.97 -11.03 5.67
C ILE A 68 11.07 -11.16 4.44
N LYS A 69 10.92 -12.37 3.88
CA LYS A 69 10.06 -12.61 2.71
C LYS A 69 8.61 -12.27 2.99
N VAL A 70 8.08 -12.68 4.14
CA VAL A 70 6.72 -12.37 4.58
C VAL A 70 6.54 -10.85 4.71
N LEU A 71 7.45 -10.16 5.41
CA LEU A 71 7.38 -8.73 5.63
C LEU A 71 7.41 -7.94 4.31
N VAL A 72 8.27 -8.32 3.36
CA VAL A 72 8.36 -7.67 2.04
C VAL A 72 7.02 -7.76 1.31
N ILE A 73 6.34 -8.92 1.32
CA ILE A 73 5.03 -9.10 0.67
C ILE A 73 3.94 -8.29 1.39
N LEU A 74 3.93 -8.29 2.73
CA LEU A 74 2.95 -7.52 3.50
C LEU A 74 3.11 -6.01 3.28
N LEU A 75 4.36 -5.52 3.21
CA LEU A 75 4.65 -4.11 2.90
C LEU A 75 4.23 -3.74 1.48
N PHE A 76 4.48 -4.62 0.49
CA PHE A 76 3.93 -4.45 -0.86
C PHE A 76 2.41 -4.25 -0.82
N PHE A 77 1.69 -5.14 -0.14
CA PHE A 77 0.24 -5.08 -0.07
C PHE A 77 -0.25 -3.80 0.62
N LEU A 78 0.37 -3.45 1.76
CA LEU A 78 0.02 -2.27 2.54
C LEU A 78 0.22 -0.98 1.74
N PHE A 79 1.39 -0.79 1.11
CA PHE A 79 1.65 0.40 0.30
C PHE A 79 0.76 0.47 -0.93
N SER A 80 0.40 -0.67 -1.52
CA SER A 80 -0.55 -0.72 -2.64
C SER A 80 -1.94 -0.26 -2.22
N ILE A 81 -2.46 -0.77 -1.10
CA ILE A 81 -3.77 -0.34 -0.59
C ILE A 81 -3.78 1.14 -0.22
N ILE A 82 -2.74 1.62 0.46
CA ILE A 82 -2.64 3.05 0.82
C ILE A 82 -2.63 3.92 -0.45
N SER A 83 -1.84 3.55 -1.46
CA SER A 83 -1.76 4.31 -2.70
C SER A 83 -3.11 4.35 -3.44
N ILE A 84 -3.76 3.20 -3.59
CA ILE A 84 -5.07 3.12 -4.27
C ILE A 84 -6.15 3.82 -3.44
N GLY A 85 -6.15 3.65 -2.12
CA GLY A 85 -7.07 4.31 -1.19
C GLY A 85 -7.00 5.83 -1.33
N ASN A 86 -5.80 6.39 -1.23
CA ASN A 86 -5.57 7.83 -1.38
C ASN A 86 -5.95 8.33 -2.79
N TYR A 87 -5.67 7.55 -3.84
CA TYR A 87 -6.08 7.91 -5.21
C TYR A 87 -7.61 7.92 -5.38
N LYS A 88 -8.30 6.96 -4.75
CA LYS A 88 -9.75 6.83 -4.76
C LYS A 88 -10.43 7.95 -3.99
N GLU A 89 -9.87 8.33 -2.84
CA GLU A 89 -10.29 9.50 -2.06
C GLU A 89 -10.18 10.80 -2.88
N LEU A 90 -9.07 11.01 -3.58
CA LEU A 90 -8.90 12.16 -4.50
C LEU A 90 -9.88 12.16 -5.66
N SER A 91 -10.30 10.98 -6.12
CA SER A 91 -11.26 10.81 -7.20
C SER A 91 -12.73 10.86 -6.71
N GLY A 92 -12.96 10.98 -5.40
CA GLY A 92 -14.28 10.92 -4.79
C GLY A 92 -15.00 9.57 -4.96
N LYS A 93 -14.26 8.48 -5.19
CA LYS A 93 -14.82 7.13 -5.39
C LYS A 93 -14.42 6.24 -4.23
N PRO A 94 -15.27 5.31 -3.78
CA PRO A 94 -14.87 4.33 -2.78
C PRO A 94 -13.82 3.35 -3.34
N LEU A 95 -13.08 2.71 -2.44
CA LEU A 95 -12.18 1.62 -2.76
C LEU A 95 -13.01 0.40 -3.22
N ASP A 96 -12.69 -0.13 -4.40
CA ASP A 96 -13.40 -1.28 -4.96
C ASP A 96 -12.85 -2.58 -4.37
N TYR A 97 -13.71 -3.41 -3.80
CA TYR A 97 -13.38 -4.74 -3.28
C TYR A 97 -12.74 -5.64 -4.35
N LYS A 98 -13.06 -5.45 -5.64
CA LYS A 98 -12.39 -6.17 -6.74
C LYS A 98 -10.90 -5.85 -6.83
N LEU A 99 -10.52 -4.59 -6.60
CA LEU A 99 -9.10 -4.18 -6.59
C LEU A 99 -8.37 -4.74 -5.37
N VAL A 100 -9.03 -4.71 -4.20
CA VAL A 100 -8.47 -5.30 -2.98
C VAL A 100 -8.28 -6.81 -3.16
N PHE A 101 -9.27 -7.50 -3.72
CA PHE A 101 -9.18 -8.92 -4.02
C PHE A 101 -8.08 -9.23 -5.04
N LEU A 102 -7.94 -8.42 -6.10
CA LEU A 102 -6.85 -8.57 -7.06
C LEU A 102 -5.49 -8.43 -6.38
N LEU A 103 -5.30 -7.40 -5.55
CA LEU A 103 -4.06 -7.22 -4.77
C LEU A 103 -3.80 -8.40 -3.85
N PHE A 104 -4.84 -8.95 -3.22
CA PHE A 104 -4.72 -10.10 -2.34
C PHE A 104 -4.18 -11.32 -3.10
N ILE A 105 -4.76 -11.62 -4.28
CA ILE A 105 -4.28 -12.71 -5.13
C ILE A 105 -2.85 -12.45 -5.62
N LEU A 106 -2.52 -11.22 -6.03
CA LEU A 106 -1.17 -10.85 -6.46
C LEU A 106 -0.14 -11.02 -5.33
N SER A 107 -0.49 -10.72 -4.08
CA SER A 107 0.37 -10.96 -2.92
C SER A 107 0.58 -12.45 -2.65
N LEU A 108 -0.46 -13.27 -2.78
CA LEU A 108 -0.35 -14.72 -2.60
C LEU A 108 0.50 -15.39 -3.68
N ILE A 109 0.38 -14.94 -4.94
CA ILE A 109 1.22 -15.42 -6.04
C ILE A 109 2.71 -15.15 -5.78
N GLN A 110 3.08 -14.17 -4.97
CA GLN A 110 4.48 -13.94 -4.65
C GLN A 110 5.07 -15.01 -3.71
N SER A 111 4.25 -15.70 -2.93
CA SER A 111 4.70 -16.66 -1.91
C SER A 111 4.45 -18.14 -2.26
N TYR A 112 3.85 -18.44 -3.41
CA TYR A 112 3.39 -19.79 -3.76
C TYR A 112 4.46 -20.89 -3.71
N ARG A 113 5.75 -20.54 -3.87
CA ARG A 113 6.85 -21.50 -3.90
C ARG A 113 7.30 -22.00 -2.54
N ASN A 114 6.95 -21.30 -1.46
CA ASN A 114 7.34 -21.68 -0.10
C ASN A 114 6.08 -21.71 0.80
N LEU A 115 5.70 -22.91 1.23
CA LEU A 115 4.47 -23.13 2.01
C LEU A 115 4.45 -22.35 3.33
N TRP A 116 5.61 -22.20 4.00
CA TRP A 116 5.71 -21.44 5.24
C TRP A 116 5.49 -19.94 5.00
N VAL A 117 6.18 -19.39 4.00
CA VAL A 117 6.01 -17.98 3.60
C VAL A 117 4.55 -17.75 3.18
N PHE A 118 3.99 -18.64 2.37
CA PHE A 118 2.60 -18.58 1.93
C PHE A 118 1.62 -18.54 3.10
N GLY A 119 1.75 -19.47 4.06
CA GLY A 119 0.85 -19.55 5.21
C GLY A 119 0.90 -18.28 6.08
N PHE A 120 2.10 -17.79 6.40
CA PHE A 120 2.26 -16.56 7.19
C PHE A 120 1.80 -15.32 6.43
N THR A 121 2.08 -15.22 5.14
CA THR A 121 1.59 -14.13 4.28
C THR A 121 0.07 -14.15 4.21
N PHE A 122 -0.56 -15.31 4.00
CA PHE A 122 -2.03 -15.43 3.96
C PHE A 122 -2.67 -14.93 5.26
N LEU A 123 -2.18 -15.37 6.42
CA LEU A 123 -2.66 -14.90 7.72
C LEU A 123 -2.44 -13.38 7.89
N GLY A 124 -1.25 -12.88 7.54
CA GLY A 124 -0.94 -11.46 7.62
C GLY A 124 -1.86 -10.60 6.73
N LEU A 125 -2.14 -11.05 5.52
CA LEU A 125 -3.06 -10.36 4.61
C LEU A 125 -4.50 -10.33 5.16
N LEU A 126 -4.98 -11.43 5.74
CA LEU A 126 -6.29 -11.48 6.39
C LEU A 126 -6.38 -10.47 7.55
N VAL A 127 -5.33 -10.37 8.37
CA VAL A 127 -5.27 -9.38 9.46
C VAL A 127 -5.33 -7.95 8.92
N ILE A 128 -4.59 -7.64 7.85
CA ILE A 128 -4.60 -6.31 7.23
C ILE A 128 -6.00 -6.00 6.68
N ILE A 129 -6.63 -6.94 5.97
CA ILE A 129 -7.98 -6.75 5.41
C ILE A 129 -9.00 -6.55 6.53
N ALA A 130 -8.96 -7.37 7.58
CA ALA A 130 -9.85 -7.23 8.73
C ALA A 130 -9.67 -5.86 9.41
N TYR A 131 -8.43 -5.40 9.58
CA TYR A 131 -8.14 -4.07 10.13
C TYR A 131 -8.78 -2.95 9.30
N PHE A 132 -8.62 -2.98 7.97
CA PHE A 132 -9.25 -1.99 7.09
C PHE A 132 -10.78 -2.07 7.11
N TYR A 133 -11.34 -3.28 7.17
CA TYR A 133 -12.78 -3.49 7.26
C TYR A 133 -13.35 -2.85 8.54
N PHE A 134 -12.76 -3.11 9.71
CA PHE A 134 -13.24 -2.54 10.98
C PHE A 134 -13.09 -1.02 11.07
N ILE A 135 -12.06 -0.45 10.46
CA ILE A 135 -11.88 1.02 10.44
C ILE A 135 -12.87 1.69 9.51
N GLN A 136 -13.26 1.04 8.41
CA GLN A 136 -14.18 1.63 7.46
C GLN A 136 -15.62 1.72 7.98
N GLU A 137 -15.98 0.86 8.94
CA GLU A 137 -17.33 0.79 9.52
C GLU A 137 -17.52 1.71 10.74
N ASN A 138 -16.44 2.32 11.26
CA ASN A 138 -16.45 3.34 12.33
C ASN A 138 -16.33 4.76 11.77
#